data_AF-A0A374WNP6-F1
#
_entry.id   AF-A0A374WNP6-F1
#
_cell.length_a   1.000
_cell.length_b   1.000
_cell.length_c   1.000
_cell.angle_alpha   90.00
_cell.angle_beta   90.00
_cell.angle_gamma   90.00
#
_symmetry.space_group_name_H-M   'P 1'
#
loop_
_entity.id
_entity.type
_entity.pdbx_description
1 polymer ?
#
loop_
_entity_poly.entity_id
_entity_poly.type
_entity_poly.pdbx_seq_one_letter_code
_entity_poly.pdbx_strand_id
1 'polypeptide(L)' 'METRTFTPQAPVMPAVWPSVHTIKPARRRLPNTVDEPRSIGYYLEPLISIASHPDRKRILKEFFKETYV' A
#
# COMPACT_ATOMS: atom_id res chain seq x y z
N MET A 1 32.20 25.48 15.00
CA MET A 1 31.21 24.60 14.32
C MET A 1 31.99 23.76 13.35
N GLU A 2 31.99 22.43 13.52
CA GLU A 2 32.76 21.50 12.69
C GLU A 2 31.80 20.80 11.72
N THR A 3 32.13 20.81 10.43
CA THR A 3 31.35 20.15 9.38
C THR A 3 31.98 18.81 9.06
N ARG A 4 31.33 17.70 9.44
CA ARG A 4 31.78 16.35 9.09
C ARG A 4 31.11 15.91 7.80
N THR A 5 31.90 15.74 6.75
CA THR A 5 31.44 15.25 5.45
C THR A 5 31.32 13.73 5.50
N PHE A 6 30.10 13.23 5.37
CA PHE A 6 29.83 11.79 5.29
C PHE A 6 29.80 11.37 3.82
N THR A 7 30.80 10.62 3.37
CA THR A 7 30.84 9.99 2.05
C THR A 7 30.17 8.61 2.15
N PRO A 8 29.00 8.38 1.53
CA PRO A 8 28.39 7.05 1.53
C PRO A 8 29.24 6.10 0.69
N GLN A 9 29.61 4.94 1.27
CA GLN A 9 30.48 3.94 0.64
C GLN A 9 29.79 3.13 -0.48
N ALA A 10 28.46 3.26 -0.64
CA ALA A 10 27.69 2.51 -1.62
C ALA A 10 26.92 3.45 -2.55
N PRO A 11 26.82 3.14 -3.85
CA PRO A 11 25.99 3.90 -4.78
C PRO A 11 24.54 3.90 -4.29
N VAL A 12 23.97 5.09 -4.11
CA VAL A 12 22.54 5.27 -3.83
C VAL A 12 21.78 4.95 -5.11
N MET A 13 21.57 3.67 -5.39
CA MET A 13 20.62 3.27 -6.41
C MET A 13 19.21 3.52 -5.86
N PRO A 14 18.36 4.32 -6.52
CA PRO A 14 16.94 4.32 -6.20
C PRO A 14 16.44 2.88 -6.39
N ALA A 15 15.59 2.40 -5.48
CA ALA A 15 14.94 1.10 -5.64
C ALA A 15 14.15 1.12 -6.96
N VAL A 16 14.71 0.53 -8.01
CA VAL A 16 14.04 0.36 -9.29
C VAL A 16 12.98 -0.71 -9.05
N TRP A 17 11.72 -0.30 -8.92
CA TRP A 17 10.61 -1.24 -8.94
C TRP A 17 10.71 -2.07 -10.23
N PRO A 18 10.62 -3.40 -10.17
CA PRO A 18 10.60 -4.21 -11.38
C PRO A 18 9.50 -3.68 -12.30
N SER A 19 9.87 -3.47 -13.57
CA SER A 19 8.94 -3.01 -14.59
C SER A 19 7.71 -3.91 -14.54
N VAL A 20 6.53 -3.29 -14.40
CA VAL A 20 5.24 -3.99 -14.38
C VAL A 20 4.98 -4.50 -15.79
N HIS A 21 5.67 -5.56 -16.19
CA HIS A 21 5.20 -6.40 -17.26
C HIS A 21 3.76 -6.76 -16.90
N THR A 22 2.84 -6.66 -17.86
CA THR A 22 1.45 -7.10 -17.66
C THR A 22 1.49 -8.60 -17.39
N ILE A 23 1.63 -8.97 -16.11
CA ILE A 23 1.56 -10.34 -15.64
C ILE A 23 0.10 -10.74 -15.88
N LYS A 24 -0.14 -11.42 -17.00
CA LYS A 24 -1.44 -12.05 -17.23
C LYS A 24 -1.54 -13.16 -16.17
N PRO A 25 -2.53 -13.12 -15.27
CA PRO A 25 -2.70 -14.19 -14.30
C PRO A 25 -2.86 -15.51 -15.05
N ALA A 26 -2.21 -16.56 -14.56
CA ALA A 26 -2.30 -17.89 -15.16
C ALA A 26 -3.78 -18.26 -15.35
N ARG A 27 -4.13 -18.79 -16.55
CA ARG A 27 -5.51 -19.17 -16.85
C ARG A 27 -6.03 -20.13 -15.77
N ARG A 28 -7.25 -19.82 -15.30
CA ARG A 28 -7.96 -20.44 -14.19
C ARG A 28 -7.99 -21.96 -14.31
N ARG A 29 -7.78 -22.66 -13.18
CA ARG A 29 -8.01 -24.11 -13.07
C ARG A 29 -9.43 -24.45 -12.60
N LEU A 30 -10.10 -23.59 -11.82
CA LEU A 30 -11.50 -23.75 -11.38
C LEU A 30 -12.20 -22.39 -11.20
N PRO A 31 -13.52 -22.27 -11.48
CA PRO A 31 -14.31 -21.09 -11.16
C PRO A 31 -14.65 -21.02 -9.65
N ASN A 32 -14.69 -19.81 -9.08
CA ASN A 32 -15.23 -19.48 -7.75
C ASN A 32 -14.53 -20.06 -6.50
N THR A 33 -13.20 -20.18 -6.50
CA THR A 33 -12.46 -20.40 -5.25
C THR A 33 -12.43 -19.11 -4.42
N VAL A 34 -12.60 -19.21 -3.10
CA VAL A 34 -12.58 -18.08 -2.14
C VAL A 34 -11.28 -17.25 -2.26
N ASP A 35 -10.18 -17.90 -2.65
CA ASP A 35 -8.86 -17.29 -2.86
C ASP A 35 -8.61 -16.78 -4.29
N GLU A 36 -9.65 -16.46 -5.07
CA GLU A 36 -9.42 -15.86 -6.38
C GLU A 36 -8.73 -14.49 -6.21
N PRO A 37 -7.59 -14.23 -6.91
CA PRO A 37 -6.99 -12.91 -6.90
C PRO A 37 -7.97 -11.90 -7.50
N ARG A 38 -8.46 -11.00 -6.65
CA ARG A 38 -9.37 -9.92 -7.07
C ARG A 38 -8.56 -8.69 -7.48
N SER A 39 -9.13 -7.90 -8.38
CA SER A 39 -8.57 -6.58 -8.69
C SER A 39 -8.46 -5.76 -7.41
N ILE A 40 -7.40 -4.97 -7.27
CA ILE A 40 -7.19 -4.11 -6.10
C ILE A 40 -8.42 -3.24 -5.77
N GLY A 41 -9.15 -2.79 -6.81
CA GLY A 41 -10.39 -2.02 -6.66
C GLY A 41 -11.45 -2.70 -5.79
N TYR A 42 -11.57 -4.03 -5.81
CA TYR A 42 -12.51 -4.77 -4.97
C TYR A 42 -12.29 -4.53 -3.47
N TYR A 43 -11.02 -4.44 -3.05
CA TYR A 43 -10.67 -4.21 -1.65
C TYR A 43 -10.75 -2.72 -1.28
N LEU A 44 -10.58 -1.83 -2.26
CA LEU A 44 -10.59 -0.38 -2.05
C LEU A 44 -11.98 0.24 -2.12
N GLU A 45 -12.92 -0.38 -2.83
CA GLU A 45 -14.29 0.13 -3.01
C GLU A 45 -15.00 0.41 -1.67
N PRO A 46 -14.94 -0.47 -0.65
CA PRO A 46 -15.53 -0.18 0.67
C PRO A 46 -14.86 0.98 1.42
N LEU A 47 -13.64 1.38 1.02
CA LEU A 47 -12.90 2.46 1.67
C LEU A 47 -13.40 3.84 1.26
N ILE A 48 -14.03 3.97 0.08
CA ILE A 48 -14.50 5.25 -0.46
C ILE A 48 -15.46 5.96 0.50
N SER A 49 -16.36 5.21 1.12
CA SER A 49 -17.33 5.72 2.10
C SER A 49 -17.07 5.21 3.51
N ILE A 50 -15.84 4.86 3.86
CA ILE A 50 -15.56 4.25 5.17
C ILE A 50 -15.97 5.15 6.35
N ALA A 51 -15.83 6.46 6.19
CA ALA A 51 -16.14 7.45 7.20
C ALA A 51 -17.64 7.77 7.34
N SER A 52 -18.51 7.19 6.48
CA SER A 52 -19.96 7.28 6.66
C SER A 52 -20.44 6.51 7.90
N HIS A 53 -19.65 5.52 8.34
CA HIS A 53 -19.91 4.73 9.54
C HIS A 53 -19.32 5.47 10.76
N PRO A 54 -20.14 5.83 11.77
CA PRO A 54 -19.67 6.63 12.91
C PRO A 54 -18.55 5.94 13.70
N ASP A 55 -18.62 4.63 13.86
CA ASP A 55 -17.61 3.84 14.56
C ASP A 55 -16.25 3.88 13.85
N ARG A 56 -16.26 3.63 12.53
CA ARG A 56 -15.05 3.67 11.70
C ARG A 56 -14.45 5.07 11.63
N LYS A 57 -15.30 6.10 11.54
CA LYS A 57 -14.88 7.50 11.58
C LYS A 57 -14.15 7.86 12.87
N ARG A 58 -14.60 7.34 14.02
CA ARG A 58 -13.92 7.55 15.31
C ARG A 58 -12.52 6.93 15.31
N ILE A 59 -12.40 5.66 14.89
CA ILE A 59 -11.13 4.95 14.82
C ILE A 59 -10.14 5.68 13.89
N LEU A 60 -10.61 6.11 12.71
CA LEU A 60 -9.78 6.87 11.77
C LEU A 60 -9.29 8.19 12.37
N LYS A 61 -10.14 8.90 13.11
CA LYS A 61 -9.74 10.13 13.80
C LYS A 61 -8.72 9.88 14.90
N GLU A 62 -8.84 8.80 15.66
CA GLU A 62 -7.86 8.43 16.69
C GLU A 62 -6.51 8.10 16.04
N PHE A 63 -6.52 7.27 14.98
CA PHE A 63 -5.32 6.91 14.22
C PHE A 63 -4.57 8.12 13.66
N PHE A 64 -5.28 9.06 12.99
CA PHE A 64 -4.65 10.25 12.43
C PHE A 64 -4.24 11.31 13.48
N LYS A 65 -4.76 11.23 14.71
CA LYS A 65 -4.31 12.10 15.81
C LYS A 65 -3.00 11.61 16.40
N GLU A 66 -2.82 10.29 16.52
CA GLU A 66 -1.58 9.67 17.03
C GLU A 66 -0.37 9.91 16.13
N THR A 67 -0.57 10.23 14.85
CA THR A 67 0.54 10.49 13.91
C THR A 67 1.16 11.89 14.03
N TYR A 68 0.61 12.78 14.86
CA TYR A 68 1.21 14.07 15.18
C TYR A 68 1.89 13.99 16.56
N VAL A 69 3.08 13.41 16.61
CA VAL A 69 4.02 13.47 17.75
C VAL A 69 5.34 14.04 17.26
#